data_AF-A0A1G4FNY7-F1
#
_entry.id   AF-A0A1G4FNY7-F1
#
_cell.length_a   1.000
_cell.length_b   1.000
_cell.length_c   1.000
_cell.angle_alpha   90.00
_cell.angle_beta   90.00
_cell.angle_gamma   90.00
#
_symmetry.space_group_name_H-M   'P 1'
#
loop_
_entity.id
_entity.type
_entity.pdbx_description
1 polymer ?
#
loop_
_entity_poly.entity_id
_entity_poly.type
_entity_poly.pdbx_seq_one_letter_code
_entity_poly.pdbx_strand_id
1 'polypeptide(L)'
;MKDKYFADEICDVISKGNEVILSNRLTGRWLKIPAECYEAIKYSVETSIPINRVTDVFEDKDDQNYFNRLIKSIDGIGLLMTGKNSRFEIKSVQKVVFSITNRCNLKCEYCCVDSGNSTGKTDILSTGDVKMAIDNVLKLNPLNLVISGGEPLIREDFYDILEYIKEVYSGKVILCTNATLIKEKDIKKLAENVYAAEISLDGYDEKSCSQIRGKGIFTKVINNVKLLKKME
;
A
#
# COMPACT_ATOMS: atom_id res chain seq x y z
N MET A 1 -1.86 21.88 22.63
CA MET A 1 -2.19 20.89 21.57
C MET A 1 -3.33 21.47 20.75
N LYS A 2 -3.34 21.33 19.41
CA LYS A 2 -4.51 21.79 18.62
C LYS A 2 -5.72 20.93 18.97
N ASP A 3 -6.90 21.54 19.05
CA ASP A 3 -8.14 20.80 19.29
C ASP A 3 -8.38 19.80 18.15
N LYS A 4 -8.80 18.59 18.54
CA LYS A 4 -9.14 17.49 17.63
C LYS A 4 -10.56 17.03 17.87
N TYR A 5 -11.26 16.73 16.80
CA TYR A 5 -12.63 16.21 16.82
C TYR A 5 -12.65 14.81 16.23
N PHE A 6 -13.50 13.95 16.78
CA PHE A 6 -13.73 12.61 16.22
C PHE A 6 -14.52 12.72 14.91
N ALA A 7 -14.12 11.97 13.89
CA ALA A 7 -14.71 11.96 12.56
C ALA A 7 -15.76 10.85 12.45
N ASP A 8 -16.93 11.04 13.06
CA ASP A 8 -18.00 10.04 13.08
C ASP A 8 -18.58 9.78 11.68
N GLU A 9 -18.53 10.78 10.80
CA GLU A 9 -19.05 10.70 9.44
C GLU A 9 -18.25 9.76 8.52
N ILE A 10 -17.04 9.36 8.89
CA ILE A 10 -16.22 8.38 8.15
C ILE A 10 -15.93 7.12 8.97
N CYS A 11 -16.50 7.00 10.17
CA CYS A 11 -16.31 5.87 11.05
C CYS A 11 -17.49 4.89 10.98
N ASP A 12 -17.21 3.64 10.61
CA ASP A 12 -18.14 2.54 10.89
C ASP A 12 -17.86 1.96 12.28
N VAL A 13 -18.92 1.67 13.02
CA VAL A 13 -18.86 1.19 14.41
C VAL A 13 -19.55 -0.15 14.52
N ILE A 14 -18.83 -1.14 15.07
CA ILE A 14 -19.36 -2.48 15.33
C ILE A 14 -19.19 -2.77 16.82
N SER A 15 -20.29 -3.03 17.53
CA SER A 15 -20.28 -3.30 18.98
C SER A 15 -20.65 -4.76 19.26
N LYS A 16 -19.90 -5.42 20.14
CA LYS A 16 -20.19 -6.78 20.62
C LYS A 16 -19.75 -6.94 22.08
N GLY A 17 -20.72 -7.04 22.99
CA GLY A 17 -20.43 -7.07 24.43
C GLY A 17 -19.72 -5.78 24.87
N ASN A 18 -18.61 -5.91 25.61
CA ASN A 18 -17.81 -4.78 26.08
C ASN A 18 -16.73 -4.33 25.07
N GLU A 19 -16.81 -4.79 23.82
CA GLU A 19 -15.86 -4.42 22.77
C GLU A 19 -16.54 -3.65 21.64
N VAL A 20 -15.85 -2.62 21.16
CA VAL A 20 -16.26 -1.81 20.01
C VAL A 20 -15.11 -1.76 19.00
N ILE A 21 -15.42 -2.00 17.73
CA ILE A 21 -14.51 -1.81 16.62
C ILE A 21 -14.87 -0.50 15.94
N LEU A 22 -13.90 0.41 15.87
CA LEU A 22 -13.95 1.62 15.07
C LEU A 22 -13.20 1.35 13.76
N SER A 23 -13.86 1.53 12.62
CA SER A 23 -13.25 1.36 11.29
C SER A 23 -13.34 2.66 10.50
N ASN A 24 -12.23 3.08 9.92
CA ASN A 24 -12.18 4.22 9.02
C ASN A 24 -12.51 3.75 7.59
N ARG A 25 -13.67 4.16 7.06
CA ARG A 25 -14.16 3.76 5.73
C ARG A 25 -13.25 4.17 4.58
N LEU A 26 -12.44 5.21 4.76
CA LEU A 26 -11.58 5.75 3.71
C LEU A 26 -10.21 5.09 3.68
N THR A 27 -9.70 4.67 4.85
CA THR A 27 -8.37 4.06 4.94
C THR A 27 -8.38 2.56 5.13
N GLY A 28 -9.54 1.96 5.46
CA GLY A 28 -9.69 0.55 5.81
C GLY A 28 -9.01 0.16 7.14
N ARG A 29 -8.41 1.12 7.85
CA ARG A 29 -7.79 0.89 9.16
C ARG A 29 -8.86 0.81 10.23
N TRP A 30 -8.60 0.02 11.25
CA TRP A 30 -9.54 -0.18 12.35
C TRP A 30 -8.81 -0.32 13.68
N LEU A 31 -9.55 -0.09 14.77
CA LEU A 31 -9.09 -0.22 16.13
C LEU A 31 -10.19 -0.86 16.97
N LYS A 32 -9.82 -1.81 17.82
CA LYS A 32 -10.71 -2.38 18.84
C LYS A 32 -10.49 -1.65 20.16
N ILE A 33 -11.58 -1.19 20.77
CA ILE A 33 -11.57 -0.42 22.03
C ILE A 33 -12.63 -0.98 22.99
N PRO A 34 -12.48 -0.74 24.31
CA PRO A 34 -13.56 -1.01 25.27
C PRO A 34 -14.80 -0.16 24.98
N ALA A 35 -15.99 -0.70 25.24
CA ALA A 35 -17.25 0.01 25.06
C ALA A 35 -17.33 1.29 25.90
N GLU A 36 -16.76 1.27 27.10
CA GLU A 36 -16.71 2.40 28.02
C GLU A 36 -15.93 3.59 27.42
N CYS A 37 -14.84 3.29 26.70
CA CYS A 37 -14.08 4.32 25.98
C CYS A 37 -14.87 4.88 24.80
N TYR A 38 -15.67 4.05 24.13
CA TYR A 38 -16.50 4.51 23.03
C TYR A 38 -17.62 5.45 23.49
N GLU A 39 -18.21 5.22 24.66
CA GLU A 39 -19.19 6.14 25.24
C GLU A 39 -18.60 7.54 25.51
N ALA A 40 -17.35 7.60 25.98
CA ALA A 40 -16.63 8.88 26.12
C ALA A 40 -16.40 9.58 24.77
N ILE A 41 -16.17 8.81 23.70
CA ILE A 41 -16.07 9.34 22.33
C ILE A 41 -17.43 9.86 21.85
N LYS A 42 -18.52 9.11 22.05
CA LYS A 42 -19.88 9.58 21.70
C LYS A 42 -20.24 10.87 22.39
N TYR A 43 -19.96 10.97 23.69
CA TYR A 43 -20.17 12.19 24.45
C TYR A 43 -19.46 13.39 23.80
N SER A 44 -18.24 13.19 23.29
CA SER A 44 -17.49 14.23 22.59
C SER A 44 -18.17 14.71 21.30
N VAL A 45 -18.77 13.79 20.55
CA VAL A 45 -19.48 14.08 19.30
C VAL A 45 -20.79 14.80 19.61
N GLU A 46 -21.59 14.24 20.53
CA GLU A 46 -22.91 14.76 20.91
C GLU A 46 -22.85 16.17 21.51
N THR A 47 -21.87 16.43 22.38
CA THR A 47 -21.64 17.76 22.97
C THR A 47 -20.74 18.65 22.10
N SER A 48 -20.20 18.08 21.03
CA SER A 48 -19.31 18.72 20.09
C SER A 48 -18.09 19.38 20.75
N ILE A 49 -17.56 18.77 21.81
CA ILE A 49 -16.29 19.14 22.44
C ILE A 49 -15.13 18.42 21.76
N PRO A 50 -13.90 18.99 21.76
CA PRO A 50 -12.74 18.27 21.25
C PRO A 50 -12.50 16.97 22.02
N ILE A 51 -12.17 15.87 21.33
CA ILE A 51 -11.94 14.56 21.96
C ILE A 51 -10.79 14.62 22.99
N ASN A 52 -9.80 15.48 22.75
CA ASN A 52 -8.68 15.71 23.66
C ASN A 52 -9.04 16.53 24.91
N ARG A 53 -10.30 16.96 25.05
CA ARG A 53 -10.86 17.59 26.26
C ARG A 53 -11.72 16.61 27.07
N VAL A 54 -12.14 15.50 26.47
CA VAL A 54 -12.87 14.42 27.18
C VAL A 54 -12.01 13.82 28.29
N THR A 55 -10.69 13.86 28.13
CA THR A 55 -9.76 13.42 29.18
C THR A 55 -9.99 14.13 30.51
N ASP A 56 -10.44 15.39 30.47
CA ASP A 56 -10.67 16.20 31.66
C ASP A 56 -11.90 15.74 32.46
N VAL A 57 -12.72 14.84 31.90
CA VAL A 57 -13.89 14.23 32.56
C VAL A 57 -13.48 13.07 33.48
N PHE A 58 -12.34 12.42 33.24
CA PHE A 58 -11.88 11.31 34.08
C PHE A 58 -11.24 11.85 35.36
N GLU A 59 -11.66 11.31 36.51
CA GLU A 59 -11.12 11.70 37.83
C GLU A 59 -9.71 11.14 38.05
N ASP A 60 -9.45 9.93 37.55
CA ASP A 60 -8.19 9.22 37.76
C ASP A 60 -7.14 9.50 36.67
N LYS A 61 -5.87 9.62 37.09
CA LYS A 61 -4.76 9.94 36.19
C LYS A 61 -4.40 8.80 35.25
N ASP A 62 -4.56 7.55 35.66
CA ASP A 62 -4.25 6.39 34.82
C ASP A 62 -5.29 6.26 33.71
N ASP A 63 -6.56 6.54 33.99
CA ASP A 63 -7.63 6.62 32.98
C ASP A 63 -7.36 7.74 31.97
N GLN A 64 -6.96 8.93 32.44
CA GLN A 64 -6.54 10.02 31.56
C GLN A 64 -5.37 9.60 30.66
N ASN A 65 -4.36 8.93 31.22
CA ASN A 65 -3.19 8.45 30.47
C ASN A 65 -3.55 7.35 29.47
N TYR A 66 -4.47 6.46 29.83
CA TYR A 66 -4.98 5.44 28.93
C TYR A 66 -5.74 6.07 27.76
N PHE A 67 -6.69 6.96 28.04
CA PHE A 67 -7.50 7.61 27.02
C PHE A 67 -6.65 8.50 26.09
N ASN A 68 -5.63 9.17 26.62
CA ASN A 68 -4.66 9.91 25.81
C ASN A 68 -3.87 9.01 24.84
N ARG A 69 -3.50 7.79 25.26
CA ARG A 69 -2.89 6.80 24.35
C ARG A 69 -3.89 6.34 23.29
N LEU A 70 -5.14 6.12 23.69
CA LEU A 70 -6.21 5.77 22.76
C LEU A 70 -6.43 6.86 21.71
N ILE A 71 -6.47 8.14 22.08
CA ILE A 71 -6.59 9.27 21.14
C ILE A 71 -5.47 9.23 20.09
N LYS A 72 -4.23 8.91 20.48
CA LYS A 72 -3.11 8.75 19.52
C LYS A 72 -3.33 7.59 18.56
N SER A 73 -3.89 6.47 19.03
CA SER A 73 -4.24 5.33 18.19
C SER A 73 -5.39 5.67 17.21
N ILE A 74 -6.41 6.40 17.66
CA ILE A 74 -7.52 6.88 16.82
C ILE A 74 -7.01 7.84 15.74
N ASP A 75 -6.08 8.73 16.09
CA ASP A 75 -5.38 9.60 15.14
C ASP A 75 -4.59 8.80 14.09
N GLY A 76 -3.89 7.75 14.52
CA GLY A 76 -3.09 6.87 13.65
C GLY A 76 -3.93 6.10 12.62
N ILE A 77 -5.20 5.84 12.91
CA ILE A 77 -6.15 5.27 11.94
C ILE A 77 -6.93 6.34 11.15
N GLY A 78 -6.65 7.63 11.38
CA GLY A 78 -7.16 8.74 10.59
C GLY A 78 -8.59 9.16 10.92
N LEU A 79 -9.04 8.96 12.17
CA LEU A 79 -10.40 9.32 12.62
C LEU A 79 -10.45 10.63 13.42
N LEU A 80 -9.38 11.44 13.44
CA LEU A 80 -9.36 12.74 14.10
C LEU A 80 -9.13 13.90 13.13
N MET A 81 -9.87 14.99 13.34
CA MET A 81 -9.88 16.15 12.45
C MET A 81 -9.66 17.45 13.23
N THR A 82 -9.07 18.47 12.59
CA THR A 82 -8.73 19.74 13.25
C THR A 82 -9.84 20.78 13.24
N GLY A 83 -11.04 20.43 12.76
CA GLY A 83 -12.23 21.29 12.82
C GLY A 83 -13.51 20.54 12.50
N LYS A 84 -14.64 21.00 13.05
CA LYS A 84 -15.96 20.35 12.90
C LYS A 84 -16.48 20.27 11.46
N ASN A 85 -16.04 21.18 10.59
CA ASN A 85 -16.51 21.29 9.20
C ASN A 85 -15.37 21.06 8.18
N SER A 86 -14.22 20.52 8.59
CA SER A 86 -13.17 20.24 7.61
C SER A 86 -13.66 19.12 6.70
N ARG A 87 -13.65 19.32 5.38
CA ARG A 87 -13.80 18.18 4.45
C ARG A 87 -12.60 17.27 4.65
N PHE A 88 -12.84 15.96 4.71
CA PHE A 88 -11.75 14.99 4.69
C PHE A 88 -10.93 15.20 3.41
N GLU A 89 -9.63 15.39 3.57
CA GLU A 89 -8.69 15.56 2.46
C GLU A 89 -7.69 14.41 2.49
N ILE A 90 -7.67 13.61 1.40
CA ILE A 90 -6.66 12.57 1.23
C ILE A 90 -5.32 13.25 0.96
N LYS A 91 -4.51 13.42 2.00
CA LYS A 91 -3.17 14.03 1.89
C LYS A 91 -2.12 13.11 1.28
N SER A 92 -2.36 11.80 1.35
CA SER A 92 -1.49 10.78 0.79
C SER A 92 -2.28 9.49 0.55
N VAL A 93 -1.86 8.74 -0.46
CA VAL A 93 -2.38 7.40 -0.76
C VAL A 93 -1.40 6.36 -0.24
N GLN A 94 -1.89 5.28 0.38
CA GLN A 94 -1.00 4.28 0.97
C GLN A 94 -0.20 3.49 -0.08
N LYS A 95 -0.83 3.14 -1.19
CA LYS A 95 -0.23 2.34 -2.27
C LYS A 95 -0.82 2.78 -3.60
N VAL A 96 0.03 3.07 -4.58
CA VAL A 96 -0.39 3.16 -5.98
C VAL A 96 0.34 2.06 -6.75
N VAL A 97 -0.42 1.26 -7.50
CA VAL A 97 0.13 0.26 -8.42
C VAL A 97 0.05 0.83 -9.82
N PHE A 98 1.21 0.95 -10.47
CA PHE A 98 1.35 1.57 -11.78
C PHE A 98 1.91 0.56 -12.79
N SER A 99 1.08 0.22 -13.79
CA SER A 99 1.43 -0.71 -14.85
C SER A 99 2.15 0.00 -15.99
N ILE A 100 3.46 -0.23 -16.15
CA ILE A 100 4.28 0.44 -17.17
C ILE A 100 4.26 -0.26 -18.53
N THR A 101 3.72 -1.48 -18.57
CA THR A 101 3.59 -2.33 -19.76
C THR A 101 2.46 -3.31 -19.55
N ASN A 102 1.76 -3.68 -20.63
CA ASN A 102 0.86 -4.83 -20.59
C ASN A 102 1.57 -6.12 -20.99
N ARG A 103 2.76 -6.06 -21.60
CA ARG A 103 3.46 -7.23 -22.14
C ARG A 103 3.94 -8.14 -21.01
N CYS A 104 3.89 -9.45 -21.23
CA CYS A 104 4.45 -10.44 -20.32
C CYS A 104 5.07 -11.60 -21.09
N ASN A 105 6.12 -12.19 -20.52
CA ASN A 105 6.76 -13.39 -21.06
C ASN A 105 6.09 -14.69 -20.58
N LEU A 106 5.02 -14.60 -19.78
CA LEU A 106 4.20 -15.72 -19.30
C LEU A 106 2.74 -15.56 -19.72
N LYS A 107 1.99 -16.67 -19.70
CA LYS A 107 0.56 -16.76 -20.07
C LYS A 107 -0.21 -17.42 -18.92
N CYS A 108 -0.25 -16.74 -17.77
CA CYS A 108 -0.81 -17.33 -16.55
C CYS A 108 -2.33 -17.52 -16.68
N GLU A 109 -2.85 -18.63 -16.16
CA GLU A 109 -4.27 -19.01 -16.33
C GLU A 109 -5.27 -17.96 -15.83
N TYR A 110 -4.99 -17.32 -14.68
CA TYR A 110 -5.87 -16.31 -14.08
C TYR A 110 -5.58 -14.86 -14.50
N CYS A 111 -4.69 -14.63 -15.48
CA CYS A 111 -4.20 -13.28 -15.80
C CYS A 111 -5.37 -12.35 -16.19
N CYS A 112 -5.71 -11.40 -15.33
CA CYS A 112 -6.88 -10.52 -15.48
C CYS A 112 -6.84 -9.58 -16.69
N VAL A 113 -5.66 -9.38 -17.27
CA VAL A 113 -5.41 -8.49 -18.42
C VAL A 113 -4.86 -9.24 -19.64
N ASP A 114 -4.75 -10.58 -19.55
CA ASP A 114 -4.28 -11.46 -20.63
C ASP A 114 -2.96 -11.00 -21.29
N SER A 115 -2.02 -10.56 -20.44
CA SER A 115 -0.74 -9.96 -20.82
C SER A 115 0.16 -10.81 -21.73
N GLY A 116 -0.06 -12.13 -21.77
CA GLY A 116 0.76 -13.05 -22.56
C GLY A 116 0.20 -13.36 -23.94
N ASN A 117 -1.10 -13.11 -24.19
CA ASN A 117 -1.74 -13.44 -25.47
C ASN A 117 -2.23 -12.19 -26.22
N SER A 118 -2.70 -11.16 -25.51
CA SER A 118 -3.40 -10.04 -26.10
C SER A 118 -2.53 -8.79 -26.33
N THR A 119 -1.22 -8.89 -26.11
CA THR A 119 -0.32 -7.72 -26.22
C THR A 119 0.56 -7.80 -27.45
N GLY A 120 0.63 -6.69 -28.19
CA GLY A 120 1.56 -6.52 -29.30
C GLY A 120 3.03 -6.63 -28.88
N LYS A 121 3.93 -6.58 -29.86
CA LYS A 121 5.38 -6.68 -29.60
C LYS A 121 5.97 -5.43 -28.93
N THR A 122 5.29 -4.30 -29.06
CA THR A 122 5.73 -2.98 -28.58
C THR A 122 4.81 -2.45 -27.50
N ASP A 123 5.35 -1.63 -26.61
CA ASP A 123 4.56 -0.90 -25.64
C ASP A 123 3.77 0.24 -26.31
N ILE A 124 2.54 0.48 -25.85
CA ILE A 124 1.68 1.55 -26.36
C ILE A 124 2.23 2.92 -25.93
N LEU A 125 2.73 3.01 -24.70
CA LEU A 125 3.28 4.22 -24.12
C LEU A 125 4.79 4.27 -24.34
N SER A 126 5.28 5.39 -24.87
CA SER A 126 6.71 5.67 -24.96
C SER A 126 7.31 5.87 -23.56
N THR A 127 8.65 5.87 -23.47
CA THR A 127 9.35 6.19 -22.21
C THR A 127 8.92 7.55 -21.66
N GLY A 128 8.77 8.55 -22.54
CA GLY A 128 8.33 9.90 -22.16
C GLY A 128 6.92 9.93 -21.59
N ASP A 129 5.99 9.20 -22.21
CA ASP A 129 4.61 9.10 -21.73
C ASP A 129 4.53 8.45 -20.34
N VAL A 130 5.33 7.39 -20.12
CA VAL A 130 5.43 6.73 -18.81
C VAL A 130 5.99 7.67 -17.75
N LYS A 131 7.05 8.42 -18.05
CA LYS A 131 7.63 9.42 -17.13
C LYS A 131 6.62 10.51 -16.77
N MET A 132 5.92 11.06 -17.76
CA MET A 132 4.86 12.05 -17.54
C MET A 132 3.69 11.48 -16.71
N ALA A 133 3.33 10.21 -16.92
CA ALA A 133 2.30 9.55 -16.11
C ALA A 133 2.76 9.35 -14.66
N ILE A 134 4.04 9.02 -14.43
CA ILE A 134 4.64 8.94 -13.10
C ILE A 134 4.53 10.30 -12.38
N ASP A 135 4.91 11.40 -13.03
CA ASP A 135 4.78 12.75 -12.44
C ASP A 135 3.34 13.04 -11.97
N ASN A 136 2.34 12.61 -12.75
CA ASN A 136 0.94 12.76 -12.37
C ASN A 136 0.54 11.84 -11.21
N VAL A 137 1.00 10.60 -11.18
CA VAL A 137 0.78 9.66 -10.07
C VAL A 137 1.39 10.18 -8.77
N LEU A 138 2.58 10.79 -8.83
CA LEU A 138 3.28 11.30 -7.66
C LEU A 138 2.57 12.48 -6.99
N LYS A 139 1.68 13.19 -7.70
CA LYS A 139 0.79 14.21 -7.10
C LYS A 139 -0.16 13.63 -6.05
N LEU A 140 -0.43 12.32 -6.08
CA LEU A 140 -1.21 11.61 -5.06
C LEU A 140 -0.41 11.36 -3.77
N ASN A 141 0.87 11.73 -3.75
CA ASN A 141 1.79 11.55 -2.64
C ASN A 141 1.77 10.11 -2.08
N PRO A 142 2.04 9.08 -2.90
CA PRO A 142 1.95 7.70 -2.46
C PRO A 142 3.03 7.38 -1.42
N LEU A 143 2.69 6.58 -0.40
CA LEU A 143 3.71 6.01 0.50
C LEU A 143 4.50 4.89 -0.17
N ASN A 144 3.83 4.09 -1.00
CA ASN A 144 4.43 3.03 -1.80
C ASN A 144 3.99 3.18 -3.26
N LEU A 145 4.97 3.33 -4.16
CA LEU A 145 4.77 3.25 -5.60
C LEU A 145 5.19 1.86 -6.06
N VAL A 146 4.23 1.07 -6.54
CA VAL A 146 4.48 -0.29 -7.03
C VAL A 146 4.52 -0.28 -8.55
N ILE A 147 5.67 -0.62 -9.11
CA ILE A 147 5.86 -0.77 -10.54
C ILE A 147 5.45 -2.19 -10.93
N SER A 148 4.46 -2.28 -11.80
CA SER A 148 3.82 -3.53 -12.22
C SER A 148 3.52 -3.49 -13.72
N GLY A 149 2.61 -4.36 -14.18
CA GLY A 149 2.24 -4.52 -15.57
C GLY A 149 1.89 -5.97 -15.88
N GLY A 150 2.26 -6.42 -17.08
CA GLY A 150 2.45 -7.84 -17.34
C GLY A 150 3.72 -8.35 -16.66
N GLU A 151 4.89 -8.04 -17.24
CA GLU A 151 6.20 -8.19 -16.61
C GLU A 151 7.02 -6.92 -16.84
N PRO A 152 7.28 -6.08 -15.82
CA PRO A 152 8.02 -4.84 -15.99
C PRO A 152 9.40 -5.02 -16.66
N LEU A 153 10.10 -6.12 -16.34
CA LEU A 153 11.44 -6.40 -16.86
C LEU A 153 11.47 -6.78 -18.35
N ILE A 154 10.31 -6.92 -19.01
CA ILE A 154 10.25 -7.12 -20.47
C ILE A 154 10.41 -5.80 -21.24
N ARG A 155 10.24 -4.66 -20.56
CA ARG A 155 10.42 -3.33 -21.14
C ARG A 155 11.90 -3.04 -21.32
N GLU A 156 12.30 -2.63 -22.52
CA GLU A 156 13.72 -2.40 -22.84
C GLU A 156 14.30 -1.21 -22.06
N ASP A 157 13.48 -0.18 -21.84
CA ASP A 157 13.73 1.05 -21.10
C ASP A 157 13.35 0.96 -19.62
N PHE A 158 13.15 -0.26 -19.07
CA PHE A 158 12.75 -0.45 -17.67
C PHE A 158 13.69 0.26 -16.69
N TYR A 159 15.01 0.12 -16.87
CA TYR A 159 15.98 0.74 -15.98
C TYR A 159 16.00 2.26 -16.10
N ASP A 160 15.79 2.82 -17.29
CA ASP A 160 15.71 4.27 -17.49
C ASP A 160 14.47 4.88 -16.81
N ILE A 161 13.37 4.12 -16.77
CA ILE A 161 12.16 4.49 -16.02
C ILE A 161 12.43 4.39 -14.51
N LEU A 162 13.08 3.32 -14.06
CA LEU A 162 13.36 3.09 -12.65
C LEU A 162 14.33 4.14 -12.07
N GLU A 163 15.38 4.47 -12.81
CA GLU A 163 16.34 5.53 -12.44
C GLU A 163 15.63 6.88 -12.36
N TYR A 164 14.80 7.22 -13.35
CA TYR A 164 13.99 8.45 -13.30
C TYR A 164 13.05 8.50 -12.08
N ILE A 165 12.34 7.41 -11.76
CA ILE A 165 11.49 7.36 -10.55
C ILE A 165 12.32 7.70 -9.31
N LYS A 166 13.54 7.16 -9.21
CA LYS A 166 14.42 7.41 -8.06
C LYS A 166 14.93 8.84 -7.97
N GLU A 167 15.04 9.54 -9.10
CA GLU A 167 15.38 10.97 -9.14
C GLU A 167 14.21 11.84 -8.65
N VAL A 168 12.97 11.51 -9.04
CA VAL A 168 11.80 12.36 -8.78
C VAL A 168 10.95 11.95 -7.56
N TYR A 169 11.18 10.76 -7.00
CA TYR A 169 10.39 10.20 -5.90
C TYR A 169 11.29 9.71 -4.76
N SER A 170 11.07 10.29 -3.57
CA SER A 170 11.80 9.95 -2.35
C SER A 170 11.14 8.84 -1.52
N GLY A 171 9.99 8.33 -1.94
CA GLY A 171 9.26 7.27 -1.23
C GLY A 171 9.72 5.86 -1.59
N LYS A 172 8.90 4.86 -1.24
CA LYS A 172 9.25 3.45 -1.42
C LYS A 172 8.81 2.97 -2.80
N VAL A 173 9.78 2.58 -3.62
CA VAL A 173 9.54 1.93 -4.92
C VAL A 173 9.53 0.41 -4.71
N ILE A 174 8.45 -0.25 -5.09
CA ILE A 174 8.31 -1.71 -4.99
C ILE A 174 8.19 -2.28 -6.41
N LEU A 175 8.98 -3.29 -6.74
CA LEU A 175 8.88 -3.99 -8.02
C LEU A 175 7.98 -5.21 -7.88
N CYS A 176 6.86 -5.25 -8.61
CA CYS A 176 6.03 -6.45 -8.76
C CYS A 176 6.46 -7.20 -10.03
N THR A 177 6.99 -8.41 -9.89
CA THR A 177 7.60 -9.17 -11.00
C THR A 177 7.33 -10.67 -10.89
N ASN A 178 7.24 -11.35 -12.03
CA ASN A 178 7.30 -12.81 -12.11
C ASN A 178 8.73 -13.36 -11.88
N ALA A 179 9.72 -12.48 -11.72
CA ALA A 179 11.12 -12.74 -11.44
C ALA A 179 11.87 -13.57 -12.50
N THR A 180 11.23 -14.00 -13.59
CA THR A 180 11.83 -14.90 -14.57
C THR A 180 12.85 -14.23 -15.49
N LEU A 181 12.86 -12.90 -15.56
CA LEU A 181 13.78 -12.12 -16.41
C LEU A 181 14.95 -11.50 -15.63
N ILE A 182 14.99 -11.66 -14.31
CA ILE A 182 16.10 -11.19 -13.48
C ILE A 182 17.38 -11.96 -13.84
N LYS A 183 18.46 -11.23 -14.09
CA LYS A 183 19.80 -11.78 -14.33
C LYS A 183 20.77 -11.27 -13.26
N GLU A 184 21.93 -11.93 -13.15
CA GLU A 184 22.95 -11.57 -12.16
C GLU A 184 23.47 -10.13 -12.32
N LYS A 185 23.62 -9.66 -13.56
CA LYS A 185 24.00 -8.27 -13.85
C LYS A 185 22.98 -7.23 -13.38
N ASP A 186 21.73 -7.63 -13.16
CA ASP A 186 20.63 -6.72 -12.83
C ASP A 186 20.47 -6.53 -11.32
N ILE A 187 21.01 -7.44 -10.50
CA ILE A 187 20.78 -7.48 -9.05
C ILE A 187 21.21 -6.17 -8.39
N LYS A 188 22.41 -5.68 -8.70
CA LYS A 188 22.93 -4.44 -8.10
C LYS A 188 22.03 -3.25 -8.42
N LYS A 189 21.64 -3.10 -9.69
CA LYS A 189 20.73 -2.03 -10.14
C LYS A 189 19.38 -2.13 -9.44
N LEU A 190 18.83 -3.33 -9.29
CA LEU A 190 17.57 -3.52 -8.58
C LEU A 190 17.72 -3.14 -7.11
N ALA A 191 18.74 -3.66 -6.40
CA ALA A 191 18.96 -3.39 -4.98
C ALA A 191 19.17 -1.91 -4.65
N GLU A 192 19.82 -1.14 -5.53
CA GLU A 192 20.04 0.30 -5.33
C GLU A 192 18.76 1.13 -5.58
N ASN A 193 17.86 0.64 -6.43
CA ASN A 193 16.73 1.42 -6.93
C ASN A 193 15.36 0.98 -6.40
N VAL A 194 15.19 -0.24 -5.90
CA VAL A 194 13.93 -0.72 -5.33
C VAL A 194 14.05 -0.91 -3.82
N TYR A 195 13.01 -0.52 -3.10
CA TYR A 195 12.88 -0.79 -1.67
C TYR A 195 12.56 -2.26 -1.40
N ALA A 196 11.74 -2.88 -2.25
CA ALA A 196 11.34 -4.28 -2.13
C ALA A 196 10.94 -4.86 -3.49
N ALA A 197 10.95 -6.20 -3.59
CA ALA A 197 10.39 -6.94 -4.73
C ALA A 197 9.23 -7.83 -4.26
N GLU A 198 8.05 -7.64 -4.86
CA GLU A 198 6.89 -8.52 -4.74
C GLU A 198 7.00 -9.60 -5.83
N ILE A 199 7.43 -10.80 -5.45
CA ILE A 199 7.67 -11.91 -6.38
C ILE A 199 6.46 -12.82 -6.48
N SER A 200 6.00 -12.99 -7.72
CA SER A 200 4.89 -13.84 -8.11
C SER A 200 5.28 -15.32 -8.13
N LEU A 201 4.72 -16.14 -7.21
CA LEU A 201 4.94 -17.58 -7.12
C LEU A 201 3.68 -18.30 -6.64
N ASP A 202 3.03 -19.07 -7.53
CA ASP A 202 1.72 -19.67 -7.26
C ASP A 202 1.82 -21.19 -7.22
N GLY A 203 2.30 -21.69 -6.09
CA GLY A 203 2.54 -23.11 -5.87
C GLY A 203 3.71 -23.32 -4.93
N TYR A 204 3.71 -24.45 -4.22
CA TYR A 204 4.81 -24.83 -3.34
C TYR A 204 5.82 -25.76 -4.02
N ASP A 205 5.51 -26.25 -5.23
CA ASP A 205 6.37 -27.09 -6.04
C ASP A 205 6.18 -26.81 -7.55
N GLU A 206 7.03 -27.42 -8.39
CA GLU A 206 6.95 -27.31 -9.85
C GLU A 206 5.63 -27.85 -10.41
N LYS A 207 5.06 -28.88 -9.79
CA LYS A 207 3.80 -29.49 -10.25
C LYS A 207 2.63 -28.51 -10.12
N SER A 208 2.47 -27.88 -8.96
CA SER A 208 1.40 -26.90 -8.68
C SER A 208 1.62 -25.60 -9.44
N CYS A 209 2.86 -25.08 -9.46
CA CYS A 209 3.16 -23.83 -10.16
C CYS A 209 3.01 -23.94 -11.68
N SER A 210 3.38 -25.07 -12.28
CA SER A 210 3.30 -25.25 -13.73
C SER A 210 1.88 -25.30 -14.28
N GLN A 211 0.90 -25.67 -13.46
CA GLN A 211 -0.52 -25.62 -13.83
C GLN A 211 -0.97 -24.17 -14.12
N ILE A 212 -0.43 -23.22 -13.37
CA ILE A 212 -0.84 -21.82 -13.42
C ILE A 212 0.07 -21.01 -14.33
N ARG A 213 1.40 -21.11 -14.12
CA ARG A 213 2.41 -20.20 -14.69
C ARG A 213 3.21 -20.80 -15.84
N GLY A 214 3.12 -22.11 -16.04
CA GLY A 214 3.86 -22.87 -17.05
C GLY A 214 5.07 -23.63 -16.49
N LYS A 215 5.56 -24.59 -17.29
CA LYS A 215 6.65 -25.50 -16.90
C LYS A 215 7.99 -24.79 -16.69
N GLY A 216 8.73 -25.21 -15.67
CA GLY A 216 10.05 -24.74 -15.27
C GLY A 216 10.05 -23.41 -14.52
N ILE A 217 8.89 -22.77 -14.36
CA ILE A 217 8.80 -21.43 -13.76
C ILE A 217 9.11 -21.46 -12.27
N PHE A 218 8.66 -22.49 -11.53
CA PHE A 218 8.96 -22.59 -10.10
C PHE A 218 10.47 -22.61 -9.86
N THR A 219 11.19 -23.53 -10.51
CA THR A 219 12.64 -23.64 -10.37
C THR A 219 13.35 -22.34 -10.75
N LYS A 220 12.91 -21.69 -11.84
CA LYS A 220 13.51 -20.44 -12.31
C LYS A 220 13.32 -19.31 -11.30
N VAL A 221 12.12 -19.14 -10.76
CA VAL A 221 11.81 -18.12 -9.75
C VAL A 221 12.62 -18.37 -8.48
N ILE A 222 12.65 -19.60 -7.98
CA ILE A 222 13.42 -19.95 -6.77
C ILE A 222 14.91 -19.65 -6.94
N ASN A 223 15.49 -19.95 -8.10
CA ASN A 223 16.89 -19.64 -8.38
C ASN A 223 17.16 -18.12 -8.39
N ASN A 224 16.26 -17.34 -9.00
CA ASN A 224 16.39 -15.89 -9.04
C ASN A 224 16.14 -15.23 -7.67
N VAL A 225 15.26 -15.78 -6.84
CA VAL A 225 15.10 -15.36 -5.43
C VAL A 225 16.38 -15.60 -4.63
N LYS A 226 17.01 -16.78 -4.79
CA LYS A 226 18.30 -17.07 -4.14
C LYS A 226 19.38 -16.10 -4.61
N LEU A 227 19.36 -15.73 -5.88
CA LEU A 227 20.29 -14.77 -6.46
C LEU A 227 20.14 -13.37 -5.84
N LEU A 228 18.89 -12.88 -5.69
CA LEU A 228 18.60 -11.62 -5.02
C LEU A 228 19.07 -11.61 -3.56
N LYS A 229 18.92 -12.72 -2.83
CA LYS A 229 19.33 -12.85 -1.42
C LYS A 229 20.84 -12.78 -1.19
N LYS A 230 21.68 -13.03 -2.20
CA LYS A 230 23.15 -13.00 -2.03
C LYS A 230 23.72 -11.59 -1.78
N MET A 231 22.91 -10.55 -1.92
CA MET A 231 23.33 -9.16 -1.69
C MET A 231 22.93 -8.60 -0.32
N GLU A 232 22.36 -9.43 0.57
CA GLU A 232 22.20 -9.12 2.00
C GLU A 232 23.53 -9.24 2.76
#